data_AF-A0A550C9U5-F1
#
_entry.id   AF-A0A550C9U5-F1
#
_cell.length_a   1.000
_cell.length_b   1.000
_cell.length_c   1.000
_cell.angle_alpha   90.00
_cell.angle_beta   90.00
_cell.angle_gamma   90.00
#
_symmetry.space_group_name_H-M   'P 1'
#
loop_
_entity.id
_entity.type
_entity.pdbx_description
1 polymer ?
#
loop_
_entity_poly.entity_id
_entity_poly.type
_entity_poly.pdbx_seq_one_letter_code
_entity_poly.pdbx_strand_id
1 'polypeptide(L)'
;MAPTDLPNEILHAIFTAGYLPKWDLGRLARVSTSWHHAATPLLLEDMAEIRPLVMLMPKDAWCVVDVPSQVQPAIQCVVRV
;
A
#
# COMPACT_ATOMS: atom_id res chain seq x y z
N MET A 1 -28.77 -0.29 -1.91
CA MET A 1 -27.56 -1.09 -1.66
C MET A 1 -26.68 -0.24 -0.76
N ALA A 2 -26.64 -0.51 0.55
CA ALA A 2 -25.78 0.25 1.45
C ALA A 2 -24.33 -0.11 1.14
N PRO A 3 -23.38 0.85 1.07
CA PRO A 3 -21.98 0.50 0.91
C PRO A 3 -21.58 -0.34 2.12
N THR A 4 -21.14 -1.57 1.88
CA THR A 4 -20.51 -2.42 2.88
C THR A 4 -19.11 -1.89 3.16
N ASP A 5 -19.04 -0.67 3.67
CA ASP A 5 -17.81 -0.12 4.19
C ASP A 5 -17.50 -0.87 5.49
N LEU A 6 -16.47 -1.70 5.42
CA LEU A 6 -15.91 -2.34 6.60
C LEU A 6 -15.40 -1.22 7.54
N PRO A 7 -15.64 -1.30 8.86
CA PRO A 7 -15.11 -0.34 9.81
C PRO A 7 -13.59 -0.18 9.65
N ASN A 8 -13.11 1.05 9.78
CA ASN A 8 -11.71 1.41 9.55
C ASN A 8 -10.75 0.62 10.48
N GLU A 9 -11.22 0.28 11.68
CA GLU A 9 -10.49 -0.52 12.66
C GLU A 9 -10.22 -1.94 12.15
N ILE A 10 -11.17 -2.52 11.40
CA ILE A 10 -11.03 -3.85 10.83
C ILE A 10 -10.05 -3.81 9.65
N LEU A 11 -10.14 -2.79 8.78
CA LEU A 11 -9.19 -2.60 7.68
C LEU A 11 -7.77 -2.44 8.22
N HIS A 12 -7.59 -1.62 9.26
CA HIS A 12 -6.30 -1.45 9.92
C HIS A 12 -5.77 -2.78 10.46
N ALA A 13 -6.60 -3.55 11.18
CA ALA A 13 -6.21 -4.86 11.70
C ALA A 13 -5.78 -5.83 10.59
N ILE A 14 -6.49 -5.87 9.46
CA ILE A 14 -6.14 -6.69 8.29
C ILE A 14 -4.77 -6.26 7.72
N PHE A 15 -4.57 -4.96 7.56
CA PHE A 15 -3.34 -4.43 6.96
C PHE A 15 -2.11 -4.59 7.87
N THR A 16 -2.30 -4.57 9.19
CA THR A 16 -1.21 -4.77 10.17
C THR A 16 -0.97 -6.23 10.55
N ALA A 17 -1.80 -7.17 10.09
CA ALA A 17 -1.71 -8.59 10.48
C ALA A 17 -0.47 -9.32 9.93
N GLY A 18 0.37 -8.66 9.12
CA GLY A 18 1.62 -9.22 8.62
C GLY A 18 1.48 -10.18 7.43
N TYR A 19 0.25 -10.49 7.01
CA TYR A 19 -0.03 -11.33 5.84
C TYR A 19 0.07 -10.57 4.50
N LEU A 20 0.06 -9.24 4.55
CA LEU A 20 0.03 -8.38 3.37
C LEU A 20 1.40 -7.72 3.15
N PRO A 21 2.09 -8.03 2.04
CA PRO A 21 3.30 -7.32 1.68
C PRO A 21 2.99 -5.87 1.27
N LYS A 22 3.93 -4.94 1.47
CA LYS A 22 3.70 -3.49 1.26
C LYS A 22 3.24 -3.12 -0.16
N TRP A 23 3.66 -3.87 -1.18
CA TRP A 23 3.22 -3.65 -2.56
C TRP A 23 1.72 -3.90 -2.73
N ASP A 24 1.16 -4.88 -2.03
CA ASP A 24 -0.28 -5.14 -2.04
C ASP A 24 -1.05 -4.04 -1.32
N LEU A 25 -0.51 -3.45 -0.24
CA LEU A 25 -1.14 -2.29 0.42
C LEU A 25 -1.35 -1.11 -0.53
N GLY A 26 -0.40 -0.85 -1.44
CA GLY A 26 -0.54 0.18 -2.46
C GLY A 26 -1.71 -0.08 -3.42
N ARG A 27 -1.92 -1.34 -3.79
CA ARG A 27 -3.06 -1.75 -4.64
C ARG A 27 -4.38 -1.64 -3.89
N LEU A 28 -4.39 -2.07 -2.63
CA LEU A 28 -5.56 -2.02 -1.76
C LEU A 28 -6.00 -0.58 -1.46
N ALA A 29 -5.05 0.35 -1.33
CA ALA A 29 -5.32 1.78 -1.17
C ALA A 29 -6.08 2.43 -2.34
N ARG A 30 -6.20 1.74 -3.49
CA ARG A 30 -6.89 2.23 -4.70
C ARG A 30 -8.31 1.69 -4.86
N VAL A 31 -8.71 0.73 -4.02
CA VAL A 31 -10.01 0.04 -4.12
C VAL A 31 -11.17 0.97 -3.78
N SER A 32 -11.02 1.75 -2.71
CA SER A 32 -12.03 2.72 -2.27
C SER A 32 -11.38 3.80 -1.40
N THR A 33 -12.12 4.88 -1.15
CA THR A 33 -11.72 5.96 -0.24
C THR A 33 -11.46 5.47 1.20
N SER A 34 -12.27 4.54 1.68
CA SER A 34 -12.12 3.92 3.02
C SER A 34 -10.80 3.14 3.11
N TRP A 35 -10.48 2.36 2.08
CA TRP A 35 -9.25 1.57 2.03
C TRP A 35 -8.02 2.46 1.83
N HIS A 36 -8.14 3.51 1.03
CA HIS A 36 -7.11 4.53 0.90
C HIS A 36 -6.76 5.12 2.27
N HIS A 37 -7.76 5.57 3.02
CA HIS A 37 -7.54 6.20 4.32
C HIS A 37 -6.91 5.24 5.34
N ALA A 38 -7.28 3.96 5.32
CA ALA A 38 -6.71 2.92 6.19
C ALA A 38 -5.26 2.55 5.80
N ALA A 39 -4.94 2.46 4.50
CA ALA A 39 -3.64 2.00 4.02
C ALA A 39 -2.57 3.12 3.99
N THR A 40 -2.96 4.36 3.73
CA THR A 40 -2.09 5.53 3.65
C THR A 40 -1.12 5.71 4.83
N PRO A 41 -1.54 5.64 6.11
CA PRO A 41 -0.61 5.78 7.23
C PRO A 41 0.40 4.64 7.32
N LEU A 42 0.09 3.46 6.79
CA LEU A 42 0.99 2.30 6.74
C LEU A 42 2.00 2.43 5.58
N LEU A 43 1.54 2.93 4.43
CA LEU A 43 2.42 3.22 3.28
C LEU A 43 3.43 4.34 3.60
N LEU A 44 3.04 5.30 4.43
CA LEU A 44 3.89 6.41 4.86
C LEU A 44 4.70 6.11 6.14
N GLU A 45 4.72 4.87 6.62
CA GLU A 45 5.50 4.49 7.81
C GLU A 45 7.01 4.66 7.55
N ASP A 46 7.49 4.22 6.40
CA ASP A 46 8.90 4.35 6.00
C ASP A 46 9.30 5.79 5.66
N MET A 47 8.31 6.67 5.50
CA MET A 47 8.46 8.08 5.16
C MET A 47 8.10 8.99 6.34
N ALA A 48 8.26 8.50 7.57
CA ALA A 48 7.87 9.22 8.79
C ALA A 48 8.45 10.64 8.86
N GLU A 49 9.70 10.82 8.43
CA GLU A 49 10.40 12.12 8.44
C GLU A 49 9.78 13.15 7.47
N ILE A 50 9.26 12.69 6.34
CA ILE A 50 8.65 13.56 5.32
C ILE A 50 7.13 13.55 5.34
N ARG A 51 6.51 12.73 6.20
CA ARG A 51 5.04 12.62 6.35
C ARG A 51 4.35 13.98 6.51
N PRO A 52 4.85 14.94 7.31
CA PRO A 52 4.22 16.26 7.42
C PRO A 52 4.20 17.02 6.08
N LEU A 53 5.25 16.88 5.27
CA LEU A 53 5.34 17.51 3.95
C LEU A 53 4.37 16.87 2.96
N VAL A 54 4.26 15.53 3.00
CA VAL A 54 3.27 14.80 2.20
C VAL A 54 1.85 15.22 2.59
N MET A 55 1.57 15.36 3.89
CA MET A 55 0.29 15.86 4.43
C MET A 55 -0.10 17.27 3.97
N LEU A 56 0.85 18.09 3.51
CA LEU A 56 0.58 19.41 2.95
C LEU A 56 0.26 19.39 1.45
N MET A 57 0.51 18.27 0.76
CA MET A 57 0.19 18.16 -0.65
C MET A 57 -1.33 18.12 -0.85
N PRO A 58 -1.85 18.80 -1.87
CA PRO A 58 -3.29 18.80 -2.14
C PRO A 58 -3.72 17.38 -2.53
N LYS A 59 -4.95 17.00 -2.14
CA LYS A 59 -5.42 15.60 -2.21
C LYS A 59 -5.37 14.99 -3.62
N ASP A 60 -5.47 15.81 -4.64
CA ASP A 60 -5.35 15.46 -6.06
C ASP A 60 -3.92 15.14 -6.50
N ALA A 61 -2.92 15.62 -5.77
CA ALA A 61 -1.52 15.24 -5.98
C ALA A 61 -1.16 13.89 -5.32
N TRP A 62 -2.06 13.32 -4.50
CA TRP A 62 -1.87 12.02 -3.85
C TRP A 62 -2.30 10.90 -4.78
N CYS A 63 -1.39 10.50 -5.65
CA CYS A 63 -1.61 9.35 -6.52
C CYS A 63 -0.76 8.17 -6.05
N VAL A 64 -1.42 7.12 -5.55
CA VAL A 64 -0.76 5.82 -5.38
C VAL A 64 -0.64 5.19 -6.77
N VAL A 65 0.57 5.15 -7.31
CA VAL A 65 0.88 4.53 -8.60
C VAL A 65 1.62 3.22 -8.38
N ASP A 66 1.20 2.17 -9.09
CA ASP A 66 2.02 0.96 -9.22
C ASP A 66 3.26 1.34 -10.03
N VAL A 67 4.42 1.41 -9.37
CA VAL A 67 5.69 1.40 -10.09
C VAL A 67 5.95 -0.05 -10.46
N PRO A 68 5.96 -0.42 -11.75
CA PRO A 68 6.29 -1.78 -12.14
C PRO A 68 7.69 -2.08 -11.62
N SER A 69 7.81 -3.08 -10.74
CA SER A 69 9.09 -3.55 -10.23
C SER A 69 9.89 -4.06 -11.42
N GLN A 70 10.79 -3.21 -11.94
CA GLN A 70 11.68 -3.58 -13.02
C GLN A 70 12.66 -4.63 -12.48
N VAL A 71 12.48 -5.87 -12.95
CA VAL A 71 13.48 -6.97 -12.99
C VAL A 71 13.83 -7.61 -11.64
N GLN A 72 13.24 -8.79 -11.37
CA GLN A 72 13.99 -9.86 -10.69
C GLN A 72 15.05 -10.38 -11.68
N PRO A 73 16.35 -10.46 -11.34
CA PRO A 73 17.28 -11.22 -12.15
C PRO A 73 16.92 -12.70 -12.03
N ALA A 74 16.33 -13.24 -13.09
CA ALA A 74 16.13 -14.66 -13.26
C ALA A 74 17.49 -15.33 -13.52
N ILE A 75 18.26 -15.67 -12.48
CA ILE A 75 19.34 -16.66 -12.63
C ILE A 75 19.45 -17.49 -11.36
N GLN A 76 18.81 -18.66 -11.37
CA GLN A 76 19.39 -19.83 -10.73
C GLN A 76 19.34 -20.99 -11.73
N CYS A 77 20.24 -20.94 -12.72
CA CYS A 77 20.65 -22.13 -13.45
C CYS A 77 21.35 -23.06 -12.47
N VAL A 78 20.64 -24.03 -11.91
CA VAL A 78 21.27 -25.19 -11.28
C VAL A 78 21.46 -26.23 -12.39
N VAL A 79 22.61 -26.17 -13.06
CA VAL A 79 23.15 -27.33 -13.74
C VAL A 79 23.60 -28.29 -12.63
N ARG A 80 22.94 -29.45 -12.52
CA ARG A 80 23.54 -30.61 -11.86
C ARG A 80 23.76 -31.68 -12.91
N VAL A 81 25.05 -32.01 -13.05
CA VAL A 81 25.67 -33.07 -13.84
C VAL A 81 25.12 -34.43 -13.42
#